data_AF-A0A947YE35-F1
#
_entry.id   AF-A0A947YE35-F1
#
_cell.length_a   1.000
_cell.length_b   1.000
_cell.length_c   1.000
_cell.angle_alpha   90.00
_cell.angle_beta   90.00
_cell.angle_gamma   90.00
#
_symmetry.space_group_name_H-M   'P 1'
#
loop_
_entity.id
_entity.type
_entity.pdbx_description
1 polymer ?
#
loop_
_entity_poly.entity_id
_entity_poly.type
_entity_poly.pdbx_seq_one_letter_code
_entity_poly.pdbx_strand_id
1 'polypeptide(L)'
;MRKVKKDAFRLYGRWRKQKIYCPAFKQNVRFSLKGWRHITGATGNKKRNYKDVYRRLRLLPHAKMITKKSTTIQNIVKRKSRIFYVLEAVVPVNESGRIAPRKVRVVYEEDKRGRKVFLSVMDKKKFRRRKK
;
A
#
# COMPACT_ATOMS: atom_id res chain seq x y z
N MET A 1 -5.21 -14.11 -13.30
CA MET A 1 -5.23 -12.67 -12.90
C MET A 1 -6.63 -12.11 -12.59
N ARG A 2 -7.67 -12.45 -13.38
CA ARG A 2 -9.05 -11.94 -13.16
C ARG A 2 -9.59 -12.26 -11.76
N LYS A 3 -9.40 -13.48 -11.23
CA LYS A 3 -9.85 -13.90 -9.89
C LYS A 3 -9.22 -13.04 -8.77
N VAL A 4 -7.88 -12.99 -8.71
CA VAL A 4 -7.14 -12.17 -7.72
C VAL A 4 -7.53 -10.69 -7.75
N LYS A 5 -7.75 -10.11 -8.95
CA LYS A 5 -8.21 -8.72 -9.07
C LYS A 5 -9.64 -8.54 -8.55
N LYS A 6 -10.56 -9.48 -8.84
CA LYS A 6 -11.94 -9.44 -8.32
C LYS A 6 -11.97 -9.58 -6.80
N ASP A 7 -11.20 -10.52 -6.24
CA ASP A 7 -11.13 -10.76 -4.79
C ASP A 7 -10.53 -9.56 -4.07
N ALA A 8 -9.41 -9.03 -4.58
CA ALA A 8 -8.79 -7.83 -4.05
C ALA A 8 -9.72 -6.61 -4.17
N PHE A 9 -10.49 -6.47 -5.24
CA PHE A 9 -11.46 -5.39 -5.39
C PHE A 9 -12.62 -5.51 -4.41
N ARG A 10 -13.14 -6.73 -4.18
CA ARG A 10 -14.18 -7.00 -3.17
C ARG A 10 -13.69 -6.62 -1.77
N LEU A 11 -12.48 -7.05 -1.41
CA LEU A 11 -11.84 -6.69 -0.15
C LEU A 11 -11.65 -5.17 -0.02
N TYR A 12 -11.08 -4.53 -1.03
CA TYR A 12 -10.85 -3.09 -1.06
C TYR A 12 -12.16 -2.29 -0.99
N GLY A 13 -13.20 -2.76 -1.67
CA GLY A 13 -14.54 -2.16 -1.66
C GLY A 13 -15.13 -2.11 -0.25
N ARG A 14 -14.95 -3.16 0.55
CA ARG A 14 -15.34 -3.15 1.97
C ARG A 14 -14.58 -2.09 2.75
N TRP A 15 -13.27 -1.94 2.49
CA TRP A 15 -12.44 -0.97 3.22
C TRP A 15 -12.76 0.48 2.86
N ARG A 16 -13.17 0.75 1.61
CA ARG A 16 -13.62 2.09 1.18
C ARG A 16 -14.85 2.58 1.94
N LYS A 17 -15.68 1.66 2.45
CA LYS A 17 -16.89 1.98 3.23
C LYS A 17 -16.62 2.06 4.74
N GLN A 18 -15.43 1.66 5.20
CA GLN A 18 -15.08 1.60 6.62
C GLN A 18 -14.20 2.79 7.01
N LYS A 19 -14.41 3.32 8.22
CA LYS A 19 -13.43 4.18 8.89
C LYS A 19 -12.34 3.28 9.48
N ILE A 20 -11.09 3.50 9.08
CA ILE A 20 -9.95 2.72 9.57
C ILE A 20 -9.04 3.68 10.33
N TYR A 21 -8.99 3.52 11.65
CA TYR A 21 -8.09 4.30 12.50
C TYR A 21 -6.64 3.84 12.32
N CYS A 22 -5.73 4.81 12.24
CA CYS A 22 -4.29 4.57 12.20
C CYS A 22 -3.62 5.27 13.39
N PRO A 23 -3.07 4.51 14.36
CA PRO A 23 -2.41 5.09 15.53
C PRO A 23 -1.27 6.04 15.17
N ALA A 24 -0.46 5.70 14.16
CA ALA A 24 0.66 6.54 13.70
C ALA A 24 0.22 7.93 13.22
N PHE A 25 -1.01 8.08 12.71
CA PHE A 25 -1.54 9.37 12.27
C PHE A 25 -2.49 10.02 13.27
N LYS A 26 -2.83 9.32 14.37
CA LYS A 26 -3.85 9.72 15.34
C LYS A 26 -5.19 10.11 14.69
N GLN A 27 -5.52 9.50 13.55
CA GLN A 27 -6.75 9.82 12.80
C GLN A 27 -7.20 8.63 11.94
N ASN A 28 -8.43 8.75 11.42
CA ASN A 28 -8.96 7.82 10.42
C ASN A 28 -8.34 8.07 9.05
N VAL A 29 -7.87 7.00 8.40
CA VAL A 29 -7.39 7.05 7.02
C VAL A 29 -8.50 6.73 6.04
N ARG A 30 -8.39 7.26 4.82
CA ARG A 30 -9.36 7.05 3.75
C ARG A 30 -8.82 6.13 2.66
N PHE A 31 -9.51 5.03 2.41
CA PHE A 31 -9.28 4.21 1.21
C PHE A 31 -10.14 4.77 0.06
N SER A 32 -9.52 5.15 -1.05
CA SER A 32 -10.17 5.87 -2.15
C SER A 32 -10.02 5.16 -3.49
N LEU A 33 -10.86 5.51 -4.47
CA LEU A 33 -10.72 4.98 -5.83
C LEU A 33 -9.36 5.36 -6.46
N LYS A 34 -8.78 6.49 -6.07
CA LYS A 34 -7.45 6.92 -6.48
C LYS A 34 -6.38 5.89 -6.10
N GLY A 35 -6.41 5.39 -4.86
CA GLY A 35 -5.49 4.35 -4.38
C GLY A 35 -5.63 3.04 -5.16
N TRP A 36 -6.88 2.62 -5.43
CA TRP A 36 -7.14 1.45 -6.27
C TRP A 36 -6.57 1.61 -7.69
N ARG A 37 -6.88 2.72 -8.36
CA ARG A 37 -6.39 2.99 -9.72
C ARG A 37 -4.86 3.06 -9.76
N HIS A 38 -4.23 3.59 -8.71
CA HIS A 38 -2.78 3.63 -8.60
C HIS A 38 -2.15 2.22 -8.46
N ILE A 39 -2.77 1.31 -7.68
CA ILE A 39 -2.36 -0.10 -7.61
C ILE A 39 -2.47 -0.78 -8.97
N THR A 40 -3.63 -0.62 -9.64
CA THR A 40 -3.89 -1.29 -10.92
C THR A 40 -3.17 -0.66 -12.10
N GLY A 41 -2.50 0.48 -11.91
CA GLY A 41 -1.85 1.21 -13.00
C GLY A 41 -2.84 1.85 -13.97
N ALA A 42 -4.08 2.13 -13.52
CA ALA A 42 -5.10 2.84 -14.29
C ALA A 42 -4.94 4.37 -14.20
N THR A 43 -3.78 4.85 -13.75
CA THR A 43 -3.47 6.28 -13.57
C THR A 43 -2.03 6.51 -13.98
N GLY A 44 -1.82 7.46 -14.91
CA GLY A 44 -0.51 7.83 -15.47
C GLY A 44 -0.32 7.40 -16.93
N ASN A 45 0.71 7.95 -17.58
CA ASN A 45 0.98 7.77 -19.01
C ASN A 45 1.58 6.38 -19.36
N LYS A 46 2.12 5.65 -18.37
CA LYS A 46 2.72 4.32 -18.55
C LYS A 46 1.90 3.24 -17.86
N LYS A 47 1.51 2.22 -18.63
CA LYS A 47 0.83 1.03 -18.14
C LYS A 47 1.76 0.27 -17.18
N ARG A 48 1.26 -0.04 -15.99
CA ARG A 48 2.04 -0.75 -14.96
C ARG A 48 2.23 -2.21 -15.37
N ASN A 49 3.44 -2.74 -15.19
CA ASN A 49 3.74 -4.15 -15.48
C ASN A 49 2.79 -5.07 -14.68
N TYR A 50 2.23 -6.08 -15.34
CA TYR A 50 1.30 -7.04 -14.75
C TYR A 50 1.87 -7.72 -13.50
N LYS A 51 3.17 -8.03 -13.48
CA LYS A 51 3.84 -8.65 -12.30
C LYS A 51 3.82 -7.71 -11.10
N ASP A 52 4.01 -6.41 -11.32
CA ASP A 52 3.97 -5.41 -10.24
C ASP A 52 2.55 -5.24 -9.70
N VAL A 53 1.54 -5.16 -10.59
CA VAL A 53 0.13 -5.10 -10.17
C VAL A 53 -0.24 -6.34 -9.34
N TYR A 54 0.10 -7.53 -9.83
CA TYR A 54 -0.16 -8.79 -9.12
C TYR A 54 0.46 -8.80 -7.72
N ARG A 55 1.73 -8.42 -7.61
CA ARG A 55 2.45 -8.33 -6.33
C ARG A 55 1.76 -7.37 -5.37
N ARG A 56 1.38 -6.17 -5.82
CA ARG A 56 0.67 -5.19 -4.98
C ARG A 56 -0.70 -5.67 -4.52
N LEU A 57 -1.45 -6.35 -5.40
CA LEU A 57 -2.75 -6.91 -5.04
C LEU A 57 -2.62 -8.00 -3.95
N ARG A 58 -1.57 -8.84 -4.01
CA ARG A 58 -1.29 -9.83 -2.96
C ARG A 58 -0.86 -9.20 -1.65
N LEU A 59 -0.18 -8.05 -1.69
CA LEU A 59 0.22 -7.32 -0.49
C LEU A 59 -0.91 -6.50 0.14
N LEU A 60 -2.01 -6.31 -0.58
CA LEU A 60 -3.12 -5.46 -0.16
C LEU A 60 -3.69 -5.82 1.22
N PRO A 61 -3.95 -7.10 1.56
CA PRO A 61 -4.41 -7.51 2.90
C PRO A 61 -3.51 -6.99 4.03
N HIS A 62 -2.20 -7.02 3.83
CA HIS A 62 -1.24 -6.52 4.80
C HIS A 62 -1.32 -5.01 4.98
N ALA A 63 -1.74 -4.25 3.97
CA ALA A 63 -1.83 -2.81 4.08
C ALA A 63 -2.79 -2.36 5.19
N LYS A 64 -3.98 -2.97 5.29
CA LYS A 64 -4.92 -2.66 6.38
C LYS A 64 -4.38 -3.06 7.74
N MET A 65 -3.72 -4.23 7.82
CA MET A 65 -3.10 -4.71 9.05
C MET A 65 -2.04 -3.73 9.56
N ILE A 66 -1.12 -3.33 8.67
CA ILE A 66 -0.05 -2.37 8.97
C ILE A 66 -0.67 -1.06 9.44
N THR A 67 -1.66 -0.55 8.71
CA THR A 67 -2.33 0.71 9.05
C THR A 67 -2.93 0.71 10.46
N LYS A 68 -3.56 -0.39 10.87
CA LYS A 68 -4.17 -0.50 12.19
C LYS A 68 -3.16 -0.66 13.32
N LYS A 69 -2.02 -1.32 13.06
CA LYS A 69 -1.02 -1.67 14.08
C LYS A 69 0.13 -0.67 14.18
N SER A 70 0.43 0.05 13.10
CA SER A 70 1.54 0.99 13.07
C SER A 70 1.30 2.17 14.00
N THR A 71 2.27 2.40 14.90
CA THR A 71 2.34 3.54 15.81
C THR A 71 3.34 4.61 15.34
N THR A 72 4.23 4.26 14.42
CA THR A 72 5.29 5.14 13.93
C THR A 72 5.20 5.34 12.42
N ILE A 73 5.53 6.55 11.98
CA ILE A 73 5.69 6.93 10.58
C ILE A 73 7.18 6.77 10.25
N GLN A 74 7.52 5.92 9.28
CA GLN A 74 8.93 5.65 8.97
C GLN A 74 9.51 6.64 7.96
N ASN A 75 8.67 7.29 7.15
CA ASN A 75 9.15 8.31 6.21
C ASN A 75 8.04 9.31 5.83
N ILE A 76 8.43 10.56 5.65
CA ILE A 76 7.59 11.66 5.15
C ILE A 76 8.32 12.29 3.95
N VAL A 77 7.67 12.29 2.79
CA VAL A 77 8.24 12.82 1.55
C VAL A 77 7.35 13.94 1.04
N LYS A 78 7.88 15.16 0.97
CA LYS A 78 7.21 16.30 0.33
C LYS A 78 7.70 16.42 -1.12
N ARG A 79 6.79 16.39 -2.09
CA ARG A 79 7.10 16.63 -3.51
C ARG A 79 6.15 17.67 -4.06
N LYS A 80 6.69 18.82 -4.49
CA LYS A 80 5.89 19.98 -4.91
C LYS A 80 4.87 20.30 -3.80
N SER A 81 3.58 20.30 -4.12
CA SER A 81 2.48 20.57 -3.20
C SER A 81 1.83 19.30 -2.61
N ARG A 82 2.51 18.14 -2.63
CA ARG A 82 1.97 16.87 -2.11
C ARG A 82 2.86 16.30 -1.03
N ILE A 83 2.25 15.84 0.06
CA ILE A 83 2.92 15.18 1.18
C ILE A 83 2.56 13.69 1.15
N PHE A 84 3.58 12.85 1.22
CA PHE A 84 3.44 11.41 1.25
C PHE A 84 3.98 10.86 2.57
N TYR A 85 3.23 9.96 3.18
CA TYR A 85 3.62 9.26 4.40
C TYR A 85 3.83 7.79 4.10
N VAL A 86 4.83 7.19 4.74
CA VAL A 86 5.13 5.77 4.59
C VAL A 86 5.04 5.08 5.95
N LEU A 87 4.21 4.05 6.00
CA LEU A 87 4.19 3.07 7.07
C LEU A 87 4.93 1.81 6.60
N GLU A 88 5.83 1.27 7.41
CA GLU A 88 6.60 0.07 7.09
C GLU A 88 6.44 -0.99 8.18
N ALA A 89 6.29 -2.25 7.78
CA ALA A 89 6.32 -3.39 8.69
C ALA A 89 6.93 -4.61 8.01
N VAL A 90 7.49 -5.52 8.80
CA VAL A 90 7.89 -6.84 8.34
C VAL A 90 6.70 -7.77 8.51
N VAL A 91 6.24 -8.39 7.42
CA VAL A 91 5.11 -9.32 7.43
C VAL A 91 5.49 -10.62 6.72
N PRO A 92 4.97 -11.78 7.17
CA PRO A 92 5.11 -13.03 6.44
C PRO A 92 4.30 -12.95 5.14
N VAL A 93 4.93 -13.22 4.01
CA VAL A 93 4.27 -13.27 2.69
C VAL A 93 4.53 -14.63 2.09
N ASN A 94 3.46 -15.30 1.63
CA ASN A 94 3.57 -16.56 0.92
C ASN A 94 3.96 -16.30 -0.55
N GLU A 95 5.18 -16.67 -0.94
CA GLU A 95 5.62 -16.72 -2.33
C GLU A 95 5.82 -18.16 -2.74
N SER A 96 4.97 -18.65 -3.65
CA SER A 96 5.10 -19.99 -4.26
C SER A 96 5.24 -21.13 -3.24
N GLY A 97 4.47 -21.06 -2.14
CA GLY A 97 4.49 -22.10 -1.09
C GLY A 97 5.52 -21.86 0.02
N ARG A 98 6.40 -20.86 -0.11
CA ARG A 98 7.36 -20.49 0.94
C ARG A 98 6.90 -19.23 1.67
N ILE A 99 6.82 -19.31 2.99
CA ILE A 99 6.55 -18.15 3.85
C ILE A 99 7.88 -17.47 4.15
N ALA A 100 8.05 -16.23 3.67
CA ALA A 100 9.25 -15.45 3.94
C ALA A 100 8.89 -14.07 4.52
N PRO A 101 9.69 -13.55 5.48
CA PRO A 101 9.50 -12.21 5.98
C PRO A 101 9.83 -11.19 4.89
N ARG A 102 8.89 -10.28 4.63
CA ARG A 102 9.06 -9.18 3.67
C ARG A 102 8.77 -7.85 4.34
N LYS A 103 9.64 -6.88 4.09
CA LYS A 103 9.39 -5.49 4.49
C LYS A 103 8.39 -4.86 3.53
N VAL A 104 7.18 -4.63 4.00
CA VAL A 104 6.07 -4.03 3.24
C VAL A 104 5.91 -2.58 3.64
N ARG A 105 5.75 -1.72 2.63
CA ARG A 105 5.55 -0.28 2.72
C ARG A 105 4.13 0.03 2.29
N VAL A 106 3.43 0.81 3.11
CA VAL A 106 2.11 1.38 2.81
C VAL A 106 2.29 2.88 2.65
N VAL A 107 1.84 3.40 1.52
CA VAL A 107 1.98 4.82 1.18
C VAL A 107 0.63 5.50 1.28
N TYR A 108 0.64 6.61 2.01
CA TYR A 108 -0.46 7.55 2.14
C TYR A 108 -0.09 8.87 1.48
N GLU A 109 -1.08 9.55 0.92
CA GLU A 109 -0.99 10.92 0.42
C GLU A 109 -1.90 11.80 1.27
N GLU A 110 -1.44 12.98 1.61
CA GLU A 110 -2.28 13.98 2.27
C GLU A 110 -3.20 14.68 1.27
N ASP A 111 -4.48 14.79 1.61
CA ASP A 111 -5.41 15.62 0.85
C ASP A 111 -5.38 17.09 1.33
N LYS A 112 -6.06 17.98 0.60
CA LYS A 112 -6.12 19.41 0.95
C LYS A 112 -6.74 19.70 2.33
N ARG A 113 -7.40 18.71 2.96
CA ARG A 113 -8.01 18.82 4.29
C ARG A 113 -7.15 18.13 5.37
N GLY A 114 -5.90 17.80 5.07
CA GLY A 114 -4.97 17.12 5.99
C GLY A 114 -5.24 15.62 6.20
N ARG A 115 -6.24 15.04 5.53
CA ARG A 115 -6.62 13.62 5.71
C ARG A 115 -5.65 12.72 4.98
N LYS A 116 -5.30 11.59 5.60
CA LYS A 116 -4.40 10.61 4.99
C LYS A 116 -5.19 9.66 4.09
N VAL A 117 -4.92 9.73 2.80
CA VAL A 117 -5.56 8.90 1.77
C VAL A 117 -4.61 7.80 1.34
N PHE A 118 -5.05 6.55 1.45
CA PHE A 118 -4.26 5.42 0.98
C PHE A 118 -3.99 5.55 -0.52
N LEU A 119 -2.71 5.43 -0.90
CA LEU A 119 -2.25 5.51 -2.28
C LEU A 119 -1.76 4.17 -2.81
N SER A 120 -0.94 3.45 -2.03
CA SER A 120 -0.38 2.17 -2.49
C SER A 120 0.17 1.29 -1.38
N VAL A 121 0.39 0.02 -1.71
CA VAL A 121 1.26 -0.91 -0.98
C VAL A 121 2.39 -1.39 -1.89
N MET A 122 3.58 -1.66 -1.35
CA MET A 122 4.72 -2.24 -2.07
C MET A 122 5.69 -2.94 -1.10
N ASP A 123 6.36 -3.98 -1.54
CA ASP A 123 7.50 -4.57 -0.83
C ASP A 123 8.79 -3.83 -1.17
N LYS A 124 9.63 -3.62 -0.15
CA LYS A 124 11.01 -3.17 -0.35
C LYS A 124 11.79 -4.39 -0.83
N LYS A 125 12.13 -4.46 -2.12
CA LYS A 125 13.07 -5.47 -2.60
C LYS A 125 14.34 -5.37 -1.74
N LYS A 126 14.85 -6.51 -1.26
CA LYS A 126 16.21 -6.57 -0.71
C LYS A 126 17.10 -5.90 -1.76
N PHE A 127 17.82 -4.86 -1.36
CA PHE A 127 18.91 -4.33 -2.15
C PHE A 127 19.79 -5.54 -2.44
N ARG A 128 19.86 -6.01 -3.70
CA ARG A 128 20.88 -7.00 -4.05
C ARG A 128 22.18 -6.25 -3.78
N ARG A 129 22.93 -6.65 -2.74
CA ARG A 129 24.33 -6.25 -2.65
C ARG A 129 24.92 -6.64 -4.01
N ARG A 130 25.32 -5.65 -4.83
CA ARG A 130 26.23 -5.93 -5.92
C ARG A 130 27.44 -6.54 -5.22
N LYS A 131 27.71 -7.83 -5.43
CA LYS A 131 29.03 -8.37 -5.13
C LYS A 131 29.96 -7.49 -5.97
N LYS A 132 30.78 -6.71 -5.27
CA LYS A 132 31.92 -6.02 -5.87
C LYS A 132 32.91 -7.10 -6.27
#